data_AF-A0A349EPV1-F1
#
_entry.id   AF-A0A349EPV1-F1
#
_cell.length_a   1.000
_cell.length_b   1.000
_cell.length_c   1.000
_cell.angle_alpha   90.00
_cell.angle_beta   90.00
_cell.angle_gamma   90.00
#
_symmetry.space_group_name_H-M   'P 1'
#
loop_
_entity.id
_entity.type
_entity.pdbx_description
1 polymer ?
#
loop_
_entity_poly.entity_id
_entity_poly.type
_entity_poly.pdbx_seq_one_letter_code
_entity_poly.pdbx_strand_id
1 'polypeptide(L)'
;MPVRSFREIKHDYRFTDEDEQRLAGLKTVMDDHADMVMSTLSLWIMGTKGAAQFFTDETRQKHVFEAQRRWFLELFSGVYDNSFYEKLIKIGRVHVKFNVDAHYMNRAMNIVKNSCIDVLQRTEEEKEEYTNKIISLGKLLDISLDVITTAYIDEELKTYSPAYKVKSALIAFAERFSQSMNLVLVLALIGLTIGVVWLFVIDGGKLI
;
A
#
# COMPACT_ATOMS: atom_id res chain seq x y z
N MET A 1 2.02 6.65 -11.40
CA MET A 1 2.71 7.67 -10.57
C MET A 1 3.98 7.07 -10.01
N PRO A 2 5.02 7.83 -9.62
CA PRO A 2 6.18 7.23 -8.95
C PRO A 2 5.72 6.53 -7.66
N VAL A 3 6.07 5.25 -7.53
CA VAL A 3 5.76 4.45 -6.34
C VAL A 3 6.69 4.93 -5.24
N ARG A 4 6.14 5.64 -4.25
CA ARG A 4 6.89 6.03 -3.04
C ARG A 4 7.09 4.80 -2.17
N SER A 5 8.29 4.62 -1.65
CA SER A 5 8.55 3.59 -0.66
C SER A 5 7.77 3.86 0.62
N PHE A 6 7.42 2.83 1.38
CA PHE A 6 6.68 3.02 2.62
C PHE A 6 7.44 3.88 3.64
N ARG A 7 8.77 3.77 3.64
CA ARG A 7 9.66 4.60 4.47
C ARG A 7 9.54 6.08 4.14
N GLU A 8 9.48 6.45 2.86
CA GLU A 8 9.29 7.85 2.44
C GLU A 8 7.93 8.38 2.89
N ILE A 9 6.87 7.57 2.74
CA ILE A 9 5.53 7.97 3.19
C ILE A 9 5.51 8.18 4.71
N LYS A 10 6.04 7.23 5.51
CA LYS A 10 6.14 7.40 6.97
C LYS A 10 6.91 8.67 7.35
N HIS A 11 8.00 8.95 6.64
CA HIS A 11 8.80 10.16 6.84
C HIS A 11 7.99 11.45 6.56
N ASP A 12 7.24 11.50 5.45
CA ASP A 12 6.43 12.67 5.07
C ASP A 12 5.35 12.99 6.11
N TYR A 13 4.76 11.97 6.72
CA TYR A 13 3.78 12.10 7.81
C TYR A 13 4.41 12.29 9.20
N ARG A 14 5.76 12.28 9.29
CA ARG A 14 6.51 12.28 10.56
C ARG A 14 6.01 11.19 11.51
N PHE A 15 5.78 9.99 10.97
CA PHE A 15 5.33 8.83 11.72
C PHE A 15 6.54 8.12 12.32
N THR A 16 6.65 8.13 13.65
CA THR A 16 7.83 7.70 14.39
C THR A 16 7.57 6.47 15.25
N ASP A 17 8.62 5.92 15.87
CA ASP A 17 8.51 4.77 16.76
C ASP A 17 7.60 5.05 17.97
N GLU A 18 7.50 6.30 18.44
CA GLU A 18 6.55 6.68 19.48
C GLU A 18 5.09 6.56 19.01
N ASP A 19 4.81 6.84 17.74
CA ASP A 19 3.46 6.62 17.18
C ASP A 19 3.14 5.11 17.18
N GLU A 20 4.12 4.27 16.81
CA GLU A 20 3.96 2.80 16.82
C GLU A 20 3.69 2.26 18.22
N GLN A 21 4.45 2.73 19.21
CA GLN A 21 4.27 2.35 20.61
C GLN A 21 2.90 2.78 21.15
N ARG A 22 2.43 3.99 20.84
CA ARG A 22 1.08 4.43 21.25
C ARG A 22 0.00 3.56 20.65
N LEU A 23 0.11 3.26 19.36
CA LEU A 23 -0.86 2.41 18.66
C LEU A 23 -0.86 0.98 19.19
N ALA A 24 0.32 0.43 19.50
CA ALA A 24 0.45 -0.86 20.19
C ALA A 24 -0.21 -0.84 21.58
N GLY A 25 -0.04 0.26 22.33
CA GLY A 25 -0.66 0.46 23.64
C GLY A 25 -2.19 0.54 23.60
N LEU A 26 -2.77 0.91 22.46
CA LEU A 26 -4.22 0.94 22.25
C LEU A 26 -4.83 -0.42 21.93
N LYS A 27 -4.02 -1.44 21.68
CA LYS A 27 -4.47 -2.75 21.20
C LYS A 27 -5.57 -3.35 22.06
N THR A 28 -5.34 -3.51 23.37
CA THR A 28 -6.33 -4.14 24.27
C THR A 28 -7.66 -3.39 24.26
N VAL A 29 -7.63 -2.06 24.39
CA VAL A 29 -8.83 -1.23 24.41
C VAL A 29 -9.59 -1.32 23.08
N MET A 30 -8.87 -1.33 21.96
CA MET A 30 -9.49 -1.39 20.63
C MET A 30 -9.98 -2.79 20.28
N ASP A 31 -9.31 -3.85 20.75
CA ASP A 31 -9.78 -5.23 20.63
C ASP A 31 -11.13 -5.40 21.35
N ASP A 32 -11.26 -4.89 22.58
CA ASP A 32 -12.50 -4.94 23.38
C ASP A 32 -13.66 -4.17 22.72
N HIS A 33 -13.36 -3.16 21.90
CA HIS A 33 -14.34 -2.31 21.22
C HIS A 33 -14.47 -2.62 19.72
N ALA A 34 -13.75 -3.62 19.20
CA ALA A 34 -13.69 -3.90 17.77
C ALA A 34 -15.07 -4.20 17.18
N ASP A 35 -15.89 -4.96 17.90
CA ASP A 35 -17.23 -5.33 17.43
C ASP A 35 -18.15 -4.10 17.33
N MET A 36 -18.01 -3.12 18.22
CA MET A 36 -18.75 -1.86 18.16
C MET A 36 -18.34 -1.03 16.93
N VAL A 37 -17.04 -0.87 16.71
CA VAL A 37 -16.52 -0.10 15.56
C VAL A 37 -16.92 -0.77 14.24
N MET A 38 -16.74 -2.09 14.14
CA MET A 38 -17.11 -2.85 12.94
C MET A 38 -18.62 -2.89 12.71
N SER A 39 -19.43 -2.93 13.77
CA SER A 39 -20.89 -2.83 13.65
C SER A 39 -21.30 -1.48 13.09
N THR A 40 -20.69 -0.38 13.55
CA THR A 40 -20.96 0.97 13.03
C THR A 40 -20.63 1.09 11.54
N LEU A 41 -19.49 0.54 11.12
CA LEU A 41 -19.09 0.49 9.72
C LEU A 41 -20.07 -0.35 8.88
N SER A 42 -20.41 -1.56 9.35
CA SER A 42 -21.30 -2.47 8.64
C SER A 42 -22.72 -1.91 8.47
N LEU A 43 -23.27 -1.24 9.49
CA LEU A 43 -24.56 -0.57 9.43
C LEU A 43 -24.57 0.54 8.37
N TRP A 44 -23.52 1.34 8.29
CA TRP A 44 -23.41 2.36 7.26
C TRP A 44 -23.30 1.75 5.85
N ILE A 45 -22.51 0.69 5.68
CA ILE A 45 -22.36 -0.02 4.39
C ILE A 45 -23.72 -0.54 3.93
N MET A 46 -24.45 -1.26 4.79
CA MET A 46 -25.73 -1.87 4.44
C MET A 46 -26.85 -0.83 4.30
N GLY A 47 -26.76 0.31 5.00
CA GLY A 47 -27.69 1.43 4.86
C GLY A 47 -27.46 2.29 3.61
N THR A 48 -26.31 2.16 2.94
CA THR A 48 -25.96 2.95 1.76
C THR A 48 -26.21 2.14 0.49
N LYS A 49 -27.24 2.48 -0.28
CA LYS A 49 -27.66 1.72 -1.48
C LYS A 49 -26.50 1.34 -2.42
N GLY A 50 -25.60 2.28 -2.70
CA GLY A 50 -24.46 2.05 -3.60
C GLY A 50 -23.32 1.22 -3.01
N ALA A 51 -23.25 1.06 -1.69
CA ALA A 51 -22.30 0.15 -1.03
C ALA A 51 -22.95 -1.23 -0.76
N ALA A 52 -24.20 -1.25 -0.32
CA ALA A 52 -24.96 -2.46 -0.01
C ALA A 52 -25.09 -3.42 -1.22
N GLN A 53 -25.13 -2.89 -2.44
CA GLN A 53 -25.24 -3.70 -3.67
C GLN A 53 -24.10 -4.72 -3.84
N PHE A 54 -22.94 -4.52 -3.21
CA PHE A 54 -21.81 -5.44 -3.29
C PHE A 54 -21.97 -6.69 -2.39
N PHE A 55 -22.97 -6.69 -1.50
CA PHE A 55 -23.14 -7.66 -0.41
C PHE A 55 -24.46 -8.44 -0.52
N THR A 56 -24.92 -8.72 -1.74
CA THR A 56 -26.10 -9.58 -1.98
C THR A 56 -25.85 -11.06 -1.68
N ASP A 57 -24.58 -11.49 -1.69
CA ASP A 57 -24.14 -12.82 -1.29
C ASP A 57 -23.62 -12.78 0.16
N GLU A 58 -24.29 -13.52 1.05
CA GLU A 58 -23.94 -13.61 2.47
C GLU A 58 -22.52 -14.14 2.70
N THR A 59 -22.03 -15.03 1.82
CA THR A 59 -20.68 -15.61 1.95
C THR A 59 -19.64 -14.54 1.73
N ARG A 60 -19.81 -13.74 0.66
CA ARG A 60 -18.97 -12.58 0.39
C ARG A 60 -19.07 -11.55 1.50
N GLN A 61 -20.27 -11.25 1.99
CA GLN A 61 -20.48 -10.29 3.08
C GLN A 61 -19.68 -10.69 4.33
N LYS A 62 -19.86 -11.93 4.80
CA LYS A 62 -19.10 -12.45 5.95
C LYS A 62 -17.59 -12.35 5.71
N HIS A 63 -17.12 -12.77 4.53
CA HIS A 63 -15.70 -12.73 4.21
C HIS A 63 -15.12 -11.30 4.24
N VAL A 64 -15.81 -10.33 3.66
CA VAL A 64 -15.35 -8.94 3.59
C VAL A 64 -15.40 -8.28 4.95
N PHE A 65 -16.46 -8.48 5.73
CA PHE A 65 -16.57 -7.88 7.07
C PHE A 65 -15.53 -8.46 8.03
N GLU A 66 -15.23 -9.77 7.92
CA GLU A 66 -14.11 -10.38 8.63
C GLU A 66 -12.75 -9.83 8.19
N ALA A 67 -12.57 -9.53 6.90
CA ALA A 67 -11.35 -8.90 6.41
C ALA A 67 -11.20 -7.46 6.92
N GLN A 68 -12.30 -6.70 6.99
CA GLN A 68 -12.32 -5.36 7.59
C GLN A 68 -11.99 -5.40 9.08
N ARG A 69 -12.55 -6.36 9.82
CA ARG A 69 -12.23 -6.58 11.24
C ARG A 69 -10.75 -6.86 11.43
N ARG A 70 -10.16 -7.78 10.65
CA ARG A 70 -8.72 -8.07 10.72
C ARG A 70 -7.87 -6.83 10.41
N TRP A 71 -8.21 -6.09 9.36
CA TRP A 71 -7.50 -4.85 9.03
C TRP A 71 -7.59 -3.83 10.17
N PHE A 72 -8.77 -3.67 10.79
CA PHE A 72 -8.96 -2.79 11.94
C PHE A 72 -8.04 -3.16 13.11
N LEU A 73 -7.95 -4.44 13.49
CA LEU A 73 -7.07 -4.89 14.57
C LEU A 73 -5.59 -4.71 14.21
N GLU A 74 -5.22 -4.87 12.95
CA GLU A 74 -3.84 -4.66 12.47
C GLU A 74 -3.39 -3.20 12.64
N LEU A 75 -4.32 -2.23 12.66
CA LEU A 75 -4.00 -0.83 12.95
C LEU A 75 -3.33 -0.64 14.31
N PHE A 76 -3.57 -1.54 15.26
CA PHE A 76 -3.03 -1.49 16.63
C PHE A 76 -1.97 -2.55 16.88
N SER A 77 -1.38 -3.11 15.82
CA SER A 77 -0.32 -4.11 15.92
C SER A 77 1.00 -3.55 16.45
N GLY A 78 1.27 -2.25 16.24
CA GLY A 78 2.56 -1.63 16.49
C GLY A 78 3.64 -2.00 15.46
N VAL A 79 3.30 -2.71 14.38
CA VAL A 79 4.25 -3.16 13.37
C VAL A 79 3.76 -2.74 12.00
N TYR A 80 4.40 -1.71 11.42
CA TYR A 80 4.05 -1.16 10.11
C TYR A 80 5.25 -1.24 9.18
N ASP A 81 5.44 -2.43 8.62
CA ASP A 81 6.53 -2.78 7.71
C ASP A 81 6.06 -2.89 6.25
N ASN A 82 6.91 -3.46 5.38
CA ASN A 82 6.56 -3.69 3.98
C ASN A 82 5.38 -4.67 3.81
N SER A 83 5.14 -5.59 4.75
CA SER A 83 3.99 -6.50 4.69
C SER A 83 2.68 -5.73 4.89
N PHE A 84 2.66 -4.80 5.85
CA PHE A 84 1.52 -3.90 6.04
C PHE A 84 1.28 -3.03 4.79
N TYR A 85 2.34 -2.46 4.22
CA TYR A 85 2.28 -1.67 3.00
C TYR A 85 1.68 -2.43 1.80
N GLU A 86 2.15 -3.66 1.54
CA GLU A 86 1.64 -4.49 0.45
C GLU A 86 0.16 -4.86 0.64
N LYS A 87 -0.30 -5.05 1.88
CA LYS A 87 -1.72 -5.26 2.18
C LYS A 87 -2.55 -4.03 1.80
N LEU A 88 -2.10 -2.82 2.13
CA LEU A 88 -2.78 -1.57 1.75
C LEU A 88 -2.88 -1.41 0.23
N ILE A 89 -1.81 -1.72 -0.51
CA ILE A 89 -1.82 -1.74 -1.97
C ILE A 89 -2.87 -2.74 -2.49
N LYS A 90 -2.88 -3.96 -1.94
CA LYS A 90 -3.85 -4.99 -2.32
C LYS A 90 -5.28 -4.53 -2.06
N ILE A 91 -5.54 -3.86 -0.93
CA ILE A 91 -6.86 -3.29 -0.63
C ILE A 91 -7.28 -2.33 -1.74
N GLY A 92 -6.44 -1.36 -2.13
CA GLY A 92 -6.76 -0.41 -3.21
C GLY A 92 -7.10 -1.11 -4.53
N ARG A 93 -6.28 -2.07 -4.96
CA ARG A 93 -6.49 -2.82 -6.20
C ARG A 93 -7.79 -3.64 -6.19
N VAL A 94 -8.10 -4.27 -5.06
CA VAL A 94 -9.33 -5.08 -4.92
C VAL A 94 -10.58 -4.20 -5.04
N HIS A 95 -10.56 -2.98 -4.49
CA HIS A 95 -11.70 -2.07 -4.60
C HIS A 95 -11.96 -1.63 -6.05
N VAL A 96 -10.91 -1.38 -6.85
CA VAL A 96 -11.06 -1.13 -8.30
C VAL A 96 -11.61 -2.36 -9.02
N LYS A 97 -11.10 -3.56 -8.71
CA LYS A 97 -11.53 -4.82 -9.35
C LYS A 97 -13.03 -5.07 -9.19
N PHE A 98 -13.61 -4.66 -8.06
CA PHE A 98 -15.05 -4.76 -7.80
C PHE A 98 -15.83 -3.50 -8.15
N ASN A 99 -15.19 -2.51 -8.79
CA ASN A 99 -15.79 -1.24 -9.20
C ASN A 99 -16.44 -0.49 -8.04
N VAL A 100 -15.80 -0.54 -6.86
CA VAL A 100 -16.23 0.17 -5.66
C VAL A 100 -15.75 1.61 -5.78
N ASP A 101 -16.67 2.57 -5.68
CA ASP A 101 -16.35 3.99 -5.71
C ASP A 101 -15.33 4.36 -4.60
N ALA A 102 -14.24 5.02 -4.99
CA ALA A 102 -13.18 5.48 -4.07
C ALA A 102 -13.71 6.42 -2.96
N HIS A 103 -14.83 7.12 -3.19
CA HIS A 103 -15.51 7.91 -2.18
C HIS A 103 -15.89 7.08 -0.94
N TYR A 104 -16.28 5.81 -1.13
CA TYR A 104 -16.65 4.94 -0.02
C TYR A 104 -15.47 4.60 0.88
N MET A 105 -14.25 4.56 0.35
CA MET A 105 -13.04 4.33 1.17
C MET A 105 -12.80 5.50 2.12
N ASN A 106 -12.93 6.74 1.63
CA ASN A 106 -12.82 7.95 2.45
C ASN A 106 -13.87 7.96 3.57
N ARG A 107 -15.12 7.63 3.23
CA ARG A 107 -16.21 7.59 4.21
C ARG A 107 -16.02 6.48 5.24
N ALA A 108 -15.61 5.29 4.83
CA ALA A 108 -15.30 4.18 5.73
C ALA A 108 -14.16 4.56 6.71
N MET A 109 -13.08 5.17 6.21
CA MET A 109 -11.96 5.63 7.03
C MET A 109 -12.41 6.68 8.06
N ASN A 110 -13.28 7.60 7.65
CA ASN A 110 -13.85 8.61 8.56
C ASN A 110 -14.70 7.98 9.68
N ILE A 111 -15.50 6.96 9.38
CA ILE A 111 -16.28 6.23 10.40
C ILE A 111 -15.33 5.56 11.40
N VAL A 112 -14.34 4.82 10.91
CA VAL A 112 -13.35 4.15 11.77
C VAL A 112 -12.63 5.16 12.66
N LYS A 113 -12.15 6.27 12.09
CA LYS A 113 -11.49 7.34 12.86
C LYS A 113 -12.37 7.87 13.98
N ASN A 114 -13.61 8.24 13.67
CA ASN A 114 -14.52 8.83 14.64
C ASN A 114 -14.89 7.83 15.75
N SER A 115 -15.18 6.57 15.39
CA SER A 115 -15.49 5.53 16.36
C SER A 115 -14.31 5.24 17.29
N CYS A 116 -13.06 5.26 16.79
CA CYS A 116 -11.89 5.14 17.64
C CYS A 116 -11.73 6.33 18.59
N ILE A 117 -11.97 7.56 18.11
CA ILE A 117 -11.93 8.76 18.95
C ILE A 117 -13.00 8.66 20.06
N ASP A 118 -14.20 8.19 19.73
CA ASP A 118 -15.28 7.99 20.71
C ASP A 118 -14.91 6.95 21.79
N VAL A 119 -14.10 5.93 21.44
CA VAL A 119 -13.56 4.96 22.40
C VAL A 119 -12.50 5.62 23.28
N LEU A 120 -11.56 6.36 22.70
CA LEU A 120 -10.49 7.06 23.44
C LEU A 120 -11.06 8.12 24.40
N GLN A 121 -12.18 8.76 24.07
CA GLN A 121 -12.82 9.74 24.96
C GLN A 121 -13.30 9.13 26.28
N ARG A 122 -13.47 7.80 26.33
CA ARG A 122 -13.95 7.08 27.52
C ARG A 122 -12.81 6.59 28.41
N THR A 123 -11.56 6.73 27.97
CA THR A 123 -10.39 6.36 28.77
C THR A 123 -9.97 7.54 29.66
N GLU A 124 -9.67 7.27 30.92
CA GLU A 124 -9.13 8.28 31.84
C GLU A 124 -7.63 8.45 31.60
N GLU A 125 -7.27 9.41 30.76
CA GLU A 125 -5.89 9.72 30.43
C GLU A 125 -5.56 11.21 30.57
N GLU A 126 -4.28 11.51 30.72
CA GLU A 126 -3.79 12.88 30.72
C GLU A 126 -4.01 13.52 29.33
N LYS A 127 -4.34 14.81 29.32
CA LYS A 127 -4.81 15.49 28.10
C LYS A 127 -3.77 15.45 26.98
N GLU A 128 -2.50 15.57 27.32
CA GLU A 128 -1.40 15.50 26.35
C GLU A 128 -1.35 14.12 25.69
N GLU A 129 -1.37 13.05 26.48
CA GLU A 129 -1.27 11.68 25.94
C GLU A 129 -2.51 11.26 25.14
N TYR A 130 -3.71 11.65 25.59
CA TYR A 130 -4.94 11.49 24.82
C TYR A 130 -4.81 12.17 23.43
N THR A 131 -4.29 13.39 23.39
CA THR A 131 -4.09 14.13 22.14
C THR A 131 -3.06 13.44 21.24
N ASN A 132 -1.95 12.99 21.82
CA ASN A 132 -0.90 12.29 21.08
C ASN A 132 -1.41 10.97 20.46
N LYS A 133 -2.23 10.19 21.18
CA LYS A 133 -2.87 8.98 20.65
C LYS A 133 -3.78 9.26 19.46
N ILE A 134 -4.57 10.32 19.53
CA ILE A 134 -5.42 10.75 18.40
C ILE A 134 -4.56 11.14 17.20
N ILE A 135 -3.46 11.86 17.42
CA ILE A 135 -2.53 12.24 16.35
C ILE A 135 -1.89 11.00 15.72
N SER A 136 -1.39 10.05 16.51
CA SER A 136 -0.78 8.80 16.02
C SER A 136 -1.77 7.97 15.21
N LEU A 137 -3.01 7.84 15.69
CA LEU A 137 -4.11 7.19 14.97
C LEU A 137 -4.41 7.91 13.65
N GLY A 138 -4.54 9.23 13.69
CA GLY A 138 -4.80 10.06 12.51
C GLY A 138 -3.74 9.85 11.44
N LYS A 139 -2.45 9.93 11.81
CA LYS A 139 -1.34 9.68 10.90
C LYS A 139 -1.43 8.30 10.24
N LEU A 140 -1.64 7.23 11.01
CA LEU A 140 -1.71 5.87 10.44
C LEU A 140 -2.90 5.70 9.48
N LEU A 141 -4.07 6.25 9.83
CA LEU A 141 -5.25 6.19 8.97
C LEU A 141 -5.07 6.99 7.68
N ASP A 142 -4.46 8.18 7.76
CA ASP A 142 -4.18 9.02 6.60
C ASP A 142 -3.11 8.38 5.69
N ILE A 143 -2.04 7.82 6.27
CA ILE A 143 -1.05 6.98 5.54
C ILE A 143 -1.75 5.80 4.86
N SER A 144 -2.63 5.10 5.57
CA SER A 144 -3.37 3.96 5.01
C SER A 144 -4.21 4.38 3.83
N LEU A 145 -4.92 5.50 3.94
CA LEU A 145 -5.77 6.03 2.89
C LEU A 145 -4.95 6.54 1.69
N ASP A 146 -3.80 7.17 1.91
CA ASP A 146 -2.88 7.62 0.86
C ASP A 146 -2.40 6.43 0.02
N VAL A 147 -1.91 5.37 0.67
CA VAL A 147 -1.45 4.16 -0.02
C VAL A 147 -2.59 3.47 -0.78
N ILE A 148 -3.74 3.27 -0.12
CA ILE A 148 -4.91 2.64 -0.74
C ILE A 148 -5.39 3.45 -1.96
N THR A 149 -5.50 4.77 -1.84
CA THR A 149 -5.98 5.66 -2.91
C THR A 149 -4.99 5.75 -4.05
N THR A 150 -3.69 5.82 -3.75
CA THR A 150 -2.64 5.79 -4.79
C THR A 150 -2.67 4.47 -5.56
N ALA A 151 -2.82 3.34 -4.87
CA ALA A 151 -2.95 2.03 -5.50
C ALA A 151 -4.24 1.90 -6.31
N TYR A 152 -5.35 2.47 -5.81
CA TYR A 152 -6.63 2.53 -6.52
C TYR A 152 -6.47 3.31 -7.84
N ILE A 153 -5.93 4.53 -7.79
CA ILE A 153 -5.76 5.38 -8.99
C ILE A 153 -4.82 4.70 -10.01
N ASP A 154 -3.72 4.10 -9.55
CA ASP A 154 -2.79 3.39 -10.44
C ASP A 154 -3.47 2.19 -11.13
N GLU A 155 -4.26 1.41 -10.39
CA GLU A 155 -4.98 0.26 -10.93
C GLU A 155 -6.14 0.68 -11.86
N GLU A 156 -6.85 1.76 -11.53
CA GLU A 156 -7.90 2.34 -12.36
C GLU A 156 -7.32 2.84 -13.70
N LEU A 157 -6.20 3.55 -13.68
CA LEU A 157 -5.51 4.00 -14.90
C LEU A 157 -5.06 2.81 -15.76
N LYS A 158 -4.50 1.76 -15.15
CA LYS A 158 -4.11 0.54 -15.87
C LYS A 158 -5.30 -0.17 -16.50
N THR A 159 -6.42 -0.23 -15.78
CA THR A 159 -7.62 -0.94 -16.22
C THR A 159 -8.34 -0.19 -17.34
N TYR A 160 -8.58 1.11 -17.15
CA TYR A 160 -9.53 1.89 -17.93
C TYR A 160 -8.92 2.92 -18.89
N SER A 161 -7.62 3.25 -18.82
CA SER A 161 -7.00 4.22 -19.75
C SER A 161 -6.30 3.54 -20.94
N PRO A 162 -6.81 3.67 -22.18
CA PRO A 162 -6.15 3.13 -23.37
C PRO A 162 -4.78 3.76 -23.62
N ALA A 163 -4.66 5.06 -23.37
CA ALA A 163 -3.41 5.80 -23.50
C ALA A 163 -2.34 5.27 -22.52
N TYR A 164 -2.73 4.90 -21.30
CA TYR A 164 -1.81 4.32 -20.32
C TYR A 164 -1.33 2.93 -20.75
N LYS A 165 -2.19 2.11 -21.37
CA LYS A 165 -1.81 0.81 -21.94
C LYS A 165 -0.77 0.96 -23.05
N VAL A 166 -0.98 1.92 -23.97
CA VAL A 166 -0.03 2.20 -25.07
C VAL A 166 1.31 2.69 -24.52
N LYS A 167 1.29 3.67 -23.59
CA LYS A 167 2.51 4.19 -22.95
C LYS A 167 3.29 3.08 -22.24
N SER A 168 2.59 2.21 -21.49
CA SER A 168 3.22 1.11 -20.76
C SER A 168 3.85 0.08 -21.71
N ALA A 169 3.19 -0.23 -22.83
CA ALA A 169 3.73 -1.11 -23.86
C ALA A 169 5.01 -0.53 -24.50
N LEU A 170 5.03 0.78 -24.78
CA LEU A 170 6.20 1.47 -25.33
C LEU A 170 7.38 1.47 -24.33
N ILE A 171 7.13 1.75 -23.06
CA ILE A 171 8.17 1.72 -22.02
C ILE A 171 8.76 0.31 -21.88
N ALA A 172 7.90 -0.71 -21.81
CA ALA A 172 8.36 -2.10 -21.70
C ALA A 172 9.18 -2.54 -22.93
N PHE A 173 8.80 -2.10 -24.13
CA PHE A 173 9.58 -2.33 -25.34
C PHE A 173 10.94 -1.63 -25.27
N ALA A 174 10.96 -0.35 -24.88
CA ALA A 174 12.19 0.43 -24.76
C ALA A 174 13.17 -0.16 -23.73
N GLU A 175 12.68 -0.61 -22.56
CA GLU A 175 13.51 -1.26 -21.55
C GLU A 175 14.12 -2.57 -22.08
N ARG A 176 13.32 -3.44 -22.69
CA ARG A 176 13.81 -4.71 -23.26
C ARG A 176 14.82 -4.48 -24.38
N PHE A 177 14.56 -3.50 -25.24
CA PHE A 177 15.48 -3.12 -26.30
C PHE A 177 16.79 -2.57 -25.72
N SER A 178 16.71 -1.65 -24.75
CA SER A 178 17.87 -1.08 -24.07
C SER A 178 18.72 -2.15 -23.39
N GLN A 179 18.10 -3.07 -22.65
CA GLN A 179 18.78 -4.20 -22.03
C GLN A 179 19.48 -5.09 -23.06
N SER A 180 18.83 -5.36 -24.21
CA SER A 180 19.41 -6.14 -25.30
C SER A 180 20.61 -5.43 -25.92
N MET A 181 20.50 -4.13 -26.19
CA MET A 181 21.61 -3.33 -26.72
C MET A 181 22.78 -3.25 -25.74
N ASN A 182 22.49 -3.10 -24.45
CA ASN A 182 23.52 -3.09 -23.42
C ASN A 182 24.26 -4.44 -23.37
N LEU A 183 23.53 -5.57 -23.48
CA LEU A 183 24.15 -6.90 -23.59
C LEU A 183 25.04 -7.02 -24.83
N VAL A 184 24.57 -6.56 -26.00
CA VAL A 184 25.34 -6.57 -27.24
C VAL A 184 26.63 -5.75 -27.11
N LEU A 185 26.55 -4.57 -26.50
CA LEU A 185 27.72 -3.71 -26.24
C LEU A 185 28.73 -4.40 -25.32
N VAL A 186 28.27 -5.03 -24.23
CA VAL A 186 29.14 -5.78 -23.31
C VAL A 186 29.82 -6.94 -24.03
N LEU A 187 29.08 -7.72 -24.84
CA LEU A 187 29.64 -8.83 -25.61
C LEU A 187 30.66 -8.35 -26.65
N ALA A 188 30.39 -7.24 -27.33
CA ALA A 188 31.33 -6.64 -28.29
C ALA A 188 32.63 -6.21 -27.59
N LEU A 189 32.53 -5.61 -26.40
CA LEU A 189 33.69 -5.20 -25.62
C LEU A 189 34.54 -6.42 -25.17
N ILE A 190 33.89 -7.48 -24.70
CA ILE A 190 34.56 -8.75 -24.37
C ILE A 190 35.23 -9.36 -25.61
N GLY A 191 34.56 -9.33 -26.76
CA GLY A 191 35.13 -9.82 -28.01
C GLY A 191 36.39 -9.05 -28.43
N LEU A 192 36.37 -7.71 -28.30
CA LEU A 192 37.52 -6.86 -28.59
C LEU A 192 38.69 -7.14 -27.64
N THR A 193 38.44 -7.27 -26.34
CA THR A 193 39.51 -7.55 -25.36
C THR A 193 40.14 -8.92 -25.60
N ILE A 194 39.33 -9.95 -25.86
CA ILE A 194 39.81 -11.29 -26.23
C ILE A 194 40.62 -11.22 -27.54
N GLY A 195 40.12 -10.51 -28.55
CA GLY A 195 40.80 -10.35 -29.83
C GLY A 195 42.18 -9.68 -29.71
N VAL A 196 42.28 -8.63 -28.89
CA VAL A 196 43.56 -7.96 -28.61
C VAL A 196 44.54 -8.90 -27.91
N VAL A 197 44.10 -9.59 -26.85
CA VAL A 197 44.94 -10.56 -26.13
C VAL A 197 45.42 -11.69 -27.06
N TRP A 198 44.53 -12.20 -27.92
CA TRP A 198 44.85 -13.23 -28.90
C TRP A 198 45.93 -12.78 -29.88
N LEU A 199 45.83 -11.55 -30.41
CA LEU A 199 46.84 -10.97 -31.29
C LEU A 199 48.21 -10.86 -30.60
N PHE A 200 48.25 -10.38 -29.35
CA PHE A 200 49.49 -10.30 -28.58
C PHE A 200 50.15 -11.66 -28.36
N VAL A 201 49.36 -12.72 -28.11
CA VAL A 201 49.89 -14.09 -27.97
C VAL A 201 50.49 -14.61 -29.27
N ILE A 202 49.85 -14.35 -30.42
CA ILE A 202 50.38 -14.77 -31.73
C ILE A 202 51.67 -14.01 -32.07
N ASP A 203 51.69 -12.69 -31.87
CA ASP A 203 52.86 -11.88 -32.20
C ASP A 203 54.04 -12.16 -31.25
N GLY A 204 53.78 -12.37 -29.96
CA GLY A 204 54.80 -12.80 -28.99
C GLY A 204 55.35 -14.20 -29.28
N GLY A 205 54.52 -15.13 -29.74
CA GLY A 205 54.93 -16.47 -30.13
C GLY A 205 55.75 -16.54 -31.43
N LYS A 206 55.73 -15.49 -32.26
CA LYS A 206 56.61 -15.35 -33.44
C LYS A 206 57.98 -14.74 -33.13
N LEU A 207 58.18 -14.23 -31.92
CA LEU A 207 59.41 -13.57 -31.45
C LEU A 207 60.29 -14.48 -30.56
N ILE A 208 59.92 -15.76 -30.42
CA ILE A 208 60.70 -16.83 -29.77
C ILE A 208 61.01 -17.88 -30.83
#